data_AF-A0A1A5YU69-F1
#
_entry.id   AF-A0A1A5YU69-F1
#
_cell.length_a   1.000
_cell.length_b   1.000
_cell.length_c   1.000
_cell.angle_alpha   90.00
_cell.angle_beta   90.00
_cell.angle_gamma   90.00
#
_symmetry.space_group_name_H-M   'P 1'
#
loop_
_entity.id
_entity.type
_entity.pdbx_description
1 polymer ?
#
loop_
_entity_poly.entity_id
_entity_poly.type
_entity_poly.pdbx_seq_one_letter_code
_entity_poly.pdbx_strand_id
1 'polypeptide(L)'
;MERLIKSIDISDQLGLHGELGIEALRTIKDNRDQLNIDESVKEHMIWYYFTKQDWSDSILAEVIKIYEQNSYIALESTVVSALKQGNVEEHQIEIIRRAFNKKEIVKQIGKWLERNQKEI
;
A
#
# COMPACT_ATOMS: atom_id res chain seq x y z
N MET A 1 -9.84 -3.11 21.82
CA MET A 1 -8.77 -3.23 20.82
C MET A 1 -7.87 -2.01 20.84
N GLU A 2 -8.39 -0.80 20.61
CA GLU A 2 -7.59 0.45 20.64
C GLU A 2 -6.82 0.68 21.95
N ARG A 3 -7.46 0.46 23.10
CA ARG A 3 -6.78 0.54 24.42
C ARG A 3 -5.61 -0.41 24.58
N LEU A 4 -5.64 -1.57 23.91
CA LEU A 4 -4.57 -2.57 23.96
C LEU A 4 -3.42 -2.19 23.02
N ILE A 5 -3.72 -1.68 21.82
CA ILE A 5 -2.68 -1.24 20.87
C ILE A 5 -1.90 -0.05 21.44
N LYS A 6 -2.59 0.91 22.07
CA LYS A 6 -1.95 2.08 22.71
C LYS A 6 -1.08 1.75 23.93
N SER A 7 -1.28 0.60 24.56
CA SER A 7 -0.55 0.24 25.79
C SER A 7 0.74 -0.54 25.53
N ILE A 8 1.08 -0.78 24.26
CA ILE A 8 2.21 -1.60 23.85
C ILE A 8 3.24 -0.69 23.16
N ASP A 9 4.54 -0.98 23.31
CA ASP A 9 5.62 -0.21 22.68
C ASP A 9 5.49 -0.21 21.15
N ILE A 10 6.01 0.82 20.48
CA ILE A 10 5.87 0.97 19.03
C ILE A 10 6.52 -0.18 18.25
N SER A 11 7.60 -0.78 18.77
CA SER A 11 8.23 -1.95 18.15
C SER A 11 7.32 -3.18 18.17
N ASP A 12 6.56 -3.36 19.24
CA ASP A 12 5.58 -4.43 19.38
C ASP A 12 4.29 -4.11 18.60
N GLN A 13 3.89 -2.83 18.51
CA GLN A 13 2.80 -2.40 17.63
C GLN A 13 3.11 -2.68 16.15
N LEU A 14 4.37 -2.50 15.76
CA LEU A 14 4.89 -2.92 14.46
C LEU A 14 4.95 -4.45 14.32
N GLY A 15 4.81 -5.25 15.37
CA GLY A 15 4.69 -6.72 15.28
C GLY A 15 3.24 -7.21 15.13
N LEU A 16 2.26 -6.44 15.61
CA LEU A 16 0.84 -6.83 15.63
C LEU A 16 0.27 -7.17 14.26
N HIS A 17 0.72 -6.50 13.19
CA HIS A 17 0.21 -6.76 11.84
C HIS A 17 0.38 -8.22 11.39
N GLY A 18 1.44 -8.91 11.85
CA GLY A 18 1.69 -10.32 11.53
C GLY A 18 0.75 -11.30 12.24
N GLU A 19 0.16 -10.88 13.36
CA GLU A 19 -0.78 -11.68 14.17
C GLU A 19 -2.24 -11.42 13.81
N LEU A 20 -2.51 -10.37 13.02
CA LEU A 20 -3.85 -10.03 12.58
C LEU A 20 -4.25 -10.83 11.33
N GLY A 21 -5.41 -11.50 11.43
CA GLY A 21 -6.06 -12.09 10.27
C GLY A 21 -6.49 -11.04 9.24
N ILE A 22 -6.67 -11.45 7.98
CA ILE A 22 -6.96 -10.53 6.87
C ILE A 22 -8.23 -9.70 7.07
N GLU A 23 -9.27 -10.27 7.69
CA GLU A 23 -10.52 -9.56 7.98
C GLU A 23 -10.34 -8.46 9.03
N ALA A 24 -9.44 -8.67 10.00
CA ALA A 24 -9.10 -7.63 10.97
C ALA A 24 -8.33 -6.48 10.31
N LEU A 25 -7.39 -6.80 9.44
CA LEU A 25 -6.64 -5.82 8.64
C LEU A 25 -7.56 -5.02 7.70
N ARG A 26 -8.53 -5.68 7.05
CA ARG A 26 -9.56 -5.02 6.24
C ARG A 26 -10.38 -4.04 7.08
N THR A 27 -10.86 -4.49 8.24
CA THR A 27 -11.64 -3.65 9.17
C THR A 27 -10.85 -2.42 9.60
N ILE A 28 -9.56 -2.58 9.90
CA ILE A 28 -8.66 -1.48 10.25
C ILE A 28 -8.51 -0.50 9.11
N LYS A 29 -8.24 -0.98 7.89
CA LYS A 29 -8.14 -0.13 6.69
C LYS A 29 -9.43 0.66 6.46
N ASP A 30 -10.58 0.03 6.58
CA ASP A 30 -11.89 0.67 6.33
C ASP A 30 -12.27 1.71 7.37
N ASN A 31 -11.81 1.54 8.62
CA ASN A 31 -12.14 2.42 9.74
C ASN A 31 -10.95 3.27 10.22
N ARG A 32 -9.87 3.38 9.43
CA ARG A 32 -8.60 4.00 9.82
C ARG A 32 -8.72 5.41 10.42
N ASP A 33 -9.68 6.20 9.93
CA ASP A 33 -9.91 7.58 10.38
C ASP A 33 -10.58 7.64 11.77
N GLN A 34 -11.26 6.56 12.17
CA GLN A 34 -11.91 6.44 13.48
C GLN A 34 -10.98 5.82 14.52
N LEU A 35 -9.91 5.14 14.08
CA LEU A 35 -8.95 4.52 14.97
C LEU A 35 -8.05 5.56 15.59
N ASN A 36 -8.08 5.63 16.91
CA ASN A 36 -7.14 6.43 17.67
C ASN A 36 -5.89 5.58 17.97
N ILE A 37 -5.02 5.37 16.98
CA ILE A 37 -3.70 4.72 17.12
C ILE A 37 -2.66 5.53 16.34
N ASP A 38 -1.37 5.23 16.52
CA ASP A 38 -0.29 5.96 15.84
C ASP A 38 -0.39 5.83 14.31
N GLU A 39 -0.15 6.94 13.58
CA GLU A 39 -0.27 6.98 12.12
C GLU A 39 0.71 6.01 11.43
N SER A 40 1.92 5.85 11.96
CA SER A 40 2.88 4.89 11.38
C SER A 40 2.39 3.44 11.51
N VAL A 41 1.66 3.14 12.59
CA VAL A 41 1.08 1.82 12.83
C VAL A 41 -0.14 1.58 11.93
N LYS A 42 -0.99 2.60 11.72
CA LYS A 42 -2.08 2.53 10.73
C LYS A 42 -1.53 2.28 9.34
N GLU A 43 -0.55 3.08 8.93
CA GLU A 43 0.12 2.97 7.65
C GLU A 43 0.68 1.57 7.44
N HIS A 44 1.39 1.03 8.44
CA HIS A 44 1.97 -0.31 8.36
C HIS A 44 0.93 -1.43 8.28
N MET A 45 -0.17 -1.33 9.04
CA MET A 45 -1.27 -2.30 8.98
C MET A 45 -1.99 -2.27 7.61
N ILE A 46 -2.24 -1.07 7.09
CA ILE A 46 -2.87 -0.88 5.77
C ILE A 46 -1.94 -1.38 4.66
N TRP A 47 -0.65 -1.07 4.74
CA TRP A 47 0.34 -1.62 3.82
C TRP A 47 0.33 -3.15 3.85
N TYR A 48 0.40 -3.74 5.05
CA TYR A 48 0.44 -5.19 5.19
C TYR A 48 -0.81 -5.85 4.62
N TYR A 49 -1.99 -5.27 4.83
CA TYR A 49 -3.23 -5.70 4.16
C TYR A 49 -3.04 -5.83 2.65
N PHE A 50 -2.54 -4.78 1.99
CA PHE A 50 -2.34 -4.77 0.54
C PHE A 50 -1.27 -5.76 0.08
N THR A 51 -0.22 -6.00 0.86
CA THR A 51 0.79 -7.04 0.50
C THR A 51 0.22 -8.46 0.48
N LYS A 52 -0.94 -8.68 1.08
CA LYS A 52 -1.65 -9.97 1.09
C LYS A 52 -2.74 -10.08 0.03
N GLN A 53 -2.99 -9.02 -0.75
CA GLN A 53 -3.98 -9.04 -1.82
C GLN A 53 -3.31 -9.36 -3.16
N ASP A 54 -4.03 -10.08 -4.03
CA ASP A 54 -3.63 -10.21 -5.42
C ASP A 54 -3.80 -8.88 -6.14
N TRP A 55 -2.78 -8.50 -6.91
CA TRP A 55 -2.80 -7.25 -7.65
C TRP A 55 -3.91 -7.27 -8.72
N SER A 56 -4.73 -6.22 -8.73
CA SER A 56 -5.87 -6.07 -9.63
C SER A 56 -6.27 -4.60 -9.73
N ASP A 57 -7.12 -4.25 -10.69
CA ASP A 57 -7.64 -2.88 -10.86
C ASP A 57 -8.34 -2.37 -9.59
N SER A 58 -9.10 -3.23 -8.90
CA SER A 58 -9.76 -2.89 -7.64
C SER A 58 -8.76 -2.56 -6.53
N ILE A 59 -7.67 -3.33 -6.43
CA ILE A 59 -6.64 -3.09 -5.42
C ILE A 59 -5.86 -1.81 -5.75
N LEU A 60 -5.50 -1.59 -7.01
CA LEU A 60 -4.85 -0.35 -7.44
C LEU A 60 -5.71 0.88 -7.13
N ALA A 61 -7.00 0.84 -7.47
CA ALA A 61 -7.93 1.94 -7.19
C ALA A 61 -8.03 2.23 -5.68
N GLU A 62 -8.06 1.18 -4.85
CA GLU A 62 -8.12 1.32 -3.41
C GLU A 62 -6.83 1.90 -2.81
N VAL A 63 -5.67 1.44 -3.28
CA VAL A 63 -4.36 1.98 -2.89
C VAL A 63 -4.28 3.48 -3.23
N ILE A 64 -4.68 3.87 -4.45
CA ILE A 64 -4.68 5.28 -4.87
C ILE A 64 -5.58 6.12 -3.99
N LYS A 65 -6.81 5.66 -3.73
CA LYS A 65 -7.77 6.38 -2.90
C LYS A 65 -7.23 6.68 -1.50
N ILE A 66 -6.57 5.69 -0.87
CA ILE A 66 -6.00 5.89 0.47
C ILE A 66 -4.76 6.79 0.42
N TYR A 67 -3.93 6.62 -0.62
CA TYR A 67 -2.74 7.44 -0.83
C TYR A 67 -3.08 8.92 -1.04
N GLU A 68 -4.10 9.25 -1.83
CA GLU A 68 -4.51 10.64 -2.06
C GLU A 68 -4.98 11.35 -0.78
N GLN A 69 -5.48 10.60 0.19
CA GLN A 69 -5.96 11.15 1.46
C GLN A 69 -4.86 11.34 2.51
N ASN A 70 -3.89 10.42 2.57
CA ASN A 70 -2.93 10.36 3.68
C ASN A 70 -1.46 10.44 3.25
N SER A 71 -1.16 10.31 1.95
CA SER A 71 0.20 10.28 1.39
C SER A 71 1.13 9.26 2.06
N TYR A 72 0.57 8.13 2.53
CA TYR A 72 1.32 7.05 3.15
C TYR A 72 2.40 6.50 2.20
N ILE A 73 3.66 6.61 2.61
CA ILE A 73 4.84 6.19 1.86
C ILE A 73 4.85 4.67 1.65
N ALA A 74 4.32 3.90 2.61
CA ALA A 74 4.22 2.46 2.51
C ALA A 74 3.34 2.01 1.33
N LEU A 75 2.35 2.82 0.92
CA LEU A 75 1.53 2.53 -0.27
C LEU A 75 2.33 2.68 -1.57
N GLU A 76 3.31 3.59 -1.61
CA GLU A 76 4.26 3.68 -2.72
C GLU A 76 5.07 2.38 -2.84
N SER A 77 5.43 1.77 -1.70
CA SER A 77 6.15 0.50 -1.67
C SER A 77 5.33 -0.67 -2.21
N THR A 78 4.00 -0.67 -2.00
CA THR A 78 3.09 -1.64 -2.61
C THR A 78 3.12 -1.53 -4.14
N VAL A 79 3.01 -0.31 -4.67
CA VAL A 79 3.05 -0.05 -6.13
C VAL A 79 4.40 -0.44 -6.71
N VAL A 80 5.50 -0.04 -6.06
CA VAL A 80 6.86 -0.42 -6.48
C VAL A 80 7.04 -1.93 -6.52
N SER A 81 6.49 -2.66 -5.55
CA SER A 81 6.58 -4.12 -5.50
C SER A 81 5.82 -4.76 -6.66
N ALA A 82 4.59 -4.31 -6.93
CA ALA A 82 3.79 -4.79 -8.07
C ALA A 82 4.50 -4.55 -9.41
N LEU A 83 5.09 -3.36 -9.61
CA LEU A 83 5.87 -3.03 -10.81
C LEU A 83 7.08 -3.96 -10.98
N LYS A 84 7.82 -4.22 -9.90
CA LYS A 84 9.02 -5.08 -9.92
C LYS A 84 8.68 -6.54 -10.19
N GLN A 85 7.59 -7.03 -9.62
CA GLN A 85 7.13 -8.42 -9.78
C GLN A 85 6.49 -8.67 -11.15
N GLY A 86 6.13 -7.60 -11.89
CA GLY A 86 5.49 -7.73 -13.19
C GLY A 86 4.00 -8.04 -13.10
N ASN A 87 3.38 -7.79 -11.94
CA ASN A 87 1.94 -8.01 -11.74
C ASN A 87 1.08 -6.89 -12.36
N VAL A 88 1.72 -5.80 -12.79
CA VAL A 88 1.05 -4.62 -13.35
C VAL A 88 0.80 -4.80 -14.84
N GLU A 89 -0.42 -4.50 -15.28
CA GLU A 89 -0.84 -4.49 -16.69
C GLU A 89 -0.60 -3.13 -17.35
N GLU A 90 -0.52 -3.10 -18.69
CA GLU A 90 -0.20 -1.89 -19.45
C GLU A 90 -1.18 -0.74 -19.19
N HIS A 91 -2.49 -1.02 -19.12
CA HIS A 91 -3.50 0.02 -18.86
C HIS A 91 -3.37 0.62 -17.46
N GLN A 92 -2.82 -0.13 -16.50
CA GLN A 92 -2.60 0.34 -15.13
C GLN A 92 -1.41 1.28 -15.01
N ILE A 93 -0.45 1.23 -15.94
CA ILE A 93 0.75 2.09 -15.92
C ILE A 93 0.36 3.57 -15.96
N GLU A 94 -0.57 3.94 -16.84
CA GLU A 94 -1.01 5.32 -16.97
C GLU A 94 -1.76 5.80 -15.72
N ILE A 95 -2.53 4.90 -15.09
CA ILE A 95 -3.21 5.17 -13.82
C ILE A 95 -2.18 5.44 -12.72
N ILE A 96 -1.16 4.60 -12.62
CA ILE A 96 -0.07 4.76 -11.64
C ILE A 96 0.70 6.06 -11.89
N ARG A 97 1.04 6.39 -13.15
CA ARG A 97 1.75 7.63 -13.51
C ARG A 97 0.99 8.88 -13.04
N ARG A 98 -0.34 8.89 -13.18
CA ARG A 98 -1.19 10.01 -12.78
C ARG A 98 -1.31 10.15 -11.26
N ALA A 99 -1.45 9.03 -10.56
CA ALA A 99 -1.65 9.04 -9.11
C ALA A 99 -0.35 9.26 -8.32
N PHE A 100 0.80 8.82 -8.84
CA PHE A 100 2.07 8.82 -8.11
C PHE A 100 3.18 9.58 -8.84
N ASN A 101 3.49 10.79 -8.38
CA ASN A 101 4.57 11.62 -8.94
C ASN A 101 5.92 11.47 -8.20
N LYS A 102 6.28 10.24 -7.81
CA LYS A 102 7.48 9.99 -7.00
C LYS A 102 8.60 9.42 -7.86
N LYS A 103 9.81 9.95 -7.66
CA LYS A 103 11.01 9.60 -8.45
C LYS A 103 11.25 8.09 -8.54
N GLU A 104 11.08 7.36 -7.44
CA GLU A 104 11.27 5.91 -7.44
C GLU A 104 10.19 5.19 -8.26
N ILE A 105 8.93 5.62 -8.19
CA ILE A 105 7.84 5.03 -9.00
C ILE A 105 8.08 5.28 -10.49
N VAL A 106 8.40 6.53 -10.88
CA VAL A 106 8.73 6.87 -12.27
C VAL A 106 9.87 5.99 -12.81
N LYS A 107 10.92 5.81 -12.02
CA LYS A 107 12.04 4.92 -12.35
C LYS A 107 11.61 3.46 -12.52
N GLN A 108 10.73 2.94 -11.65
CA GLN A 108 10.27 1.55 -11.76
C GLN A 108 9.33 1.34 -12.94
N ILE A 109 8.53 2.33 -13.32
CA ILE A 109 7.74 2.31 -14.55
C ILE A 109 8.64 2.23 -15.77
N GLY A 110 9.69 3.06 -15.85
CA GLY A 110 10.68 2.98 -16.95
C GLY A 110 11.28 1.58 -17.08
N LYS A 111 11.71 0.99 -15.95
CA LYS A 111 12.20 -0.40 -15.94
C LYS A 111 11.14 -1.43 -16.34
N TRP A 112 9.88 -1.21 -16.01
CA TRP A 112 8.78 -2.10 -16.42
C TRP A 112 8.58 -2.02 -17.94
N LEU A 113 8.60 -0.82 -18.52
CA LEU A 113 8.48 -0.62 -19.97
C LEU A 113 9.64 -1.29 -20.73
N GLU A 114 10.87 -1.11 -20.25
CA GLU A 114 12.07 -1.78 -20.80
C GLU A 114 11.92 -3.31 -20.80
N ARG A 115 11.46 -3.90 -19.68
CA ARG A 115 11.25 -5.35 -19.57
C ARG A 115 10.19 -5.87 -20.53
N ASN A 116 9.17 -5.06 -20.84
CA ASN A 116 8.03 -5.44 -21.68
C ASN A 116 8.17 -4.97 -23.14
N GLN A 117 9.34 -4.44 -23.54
CA GLN A 117 9.59 -3.91 -24.90
C GLN A 117 8.56 -2.87 -25.34
N LYS A 118 8.15 -2.00 -24.41
CA LYS A 118 7.21 -0.89 -24.65
C LYS A 118 7.97 0.43 -24.78
N GLU A 119 7.46 1.35 -25.59
CA GLU A 119 8.04 2.69 -25.74
C GLU A 119 7.90 3.50 -24.43
N ILE A 120 8.85 4.41 -24.16
CA ILE A 120 8.99 5.15 -22.88
C ILE A 120 8.05 6.36 -22.80
#